data_AF-A0A117SDH7-F1
#
_entry.id   AF-A0A117SDH7-F1
#
_cell.length_a   1.000
_cell.length_b   1.000
_cell.length_c   1.000
_cell.angle_alpha   90.00
_cell.angle_beta   90.00
_cell.angle_gamma   90.00
#
_symmetry.space_group_name_H-M   'P 1'
#
loop_
_entity.id
_entity.type
_entity.pdbx_description
1 polymer ?
#
loop_
_entity_poly.entity_id
_entity_poly.type
_entity_poly.pdbx_seq_one_letter_code
_entity_poly.pdbx_strand_id
1 'polypeptide(L)' 'MDKKSNREETDKMPIPQKKEETTFADFVRQNKETLYKIAKSNTVVNESGLTVIPKDDPWRDETEWDEMYEDLKKK' A
#
# COMPACT_ATOMS: atom_id res chain seq x y z
N MET A 1 16.51 10.51 -57.11
CA MET A 1 15.65 11.30 -56.21
C MET A 1 15.69 10.65 -54.84
N ASP A 2 16.54 11.21 -54.00
CA ASP A 2 16.75 10.86 -52.61
C ASP A 2 15.54 11.23 -51.77
N LYS A 3 15.07 10.29 -50.94
CA LYS A 3 14.37 10.61 -49.70
C LYS A 3 14.87 9.67 -48.59
N LYS A 4 15.90 10.15 -47.89
CA LYS A 4 16.29 9.66 -46.56
C LYS A 4 15.11 9.86 -45.61
N SER A 5 14.49 8.77 -45.17
CA SER A 5 13.54 8.82 -44.06
C SER A 5 14.31 8.65 -42.75
N ASN A 6 14.76 9.78 -42.20
CA ASN A 6 15.08 9.88 -40.78
C ASN A 6 13.81 9.57 -39.99
N ARG A 7 13.83 8.55 -39.14
CA ARG A 7 12.86 8.42 -38.05
C ARG A 7 13.50 7.70 -36.89
N GLU A 8 14.01 8.53 -35.98
CA GLU A 8 14.00 8.38 -34.53
C GLU A 8 14.51 7.02 -34.02
N GLU A 9 15.82 7.02 -33.70
CA GLU A 9 16.35 6.21 -32.61
C GLU A 9 15.44 6.39 -31.41
N THR A 10 14.58 5.41 -31.17
CA THR A 10 13.83 5.33 -29.93
C THR A 10 14.87 5.13 -28.84
N ASP A 11 15.07 6.21 -28.09
CA ASP A 11 15.83 6.27 -26.85
C ASP A 11 15.40 5.08 -26.00
N LYS A 12 16.18 3.99 -26.09
CA LYS A 12 15.90 2.76 -25.34
C LYS A 12 16.15 3.11 -23.90
N MET A 13 15.10 3.56 -23.21
CA MET A 13 15.11 3.69 -21.76
C MET A 13 15.72 2.39 -21.20
N PRO A 14 16.79 2.47 -20.39
CA PRO A 14 17.44 1.28 -19.89
C PRO A 14 16.40 0.42 -19.19
N ILE A 15 16.25 -0.82 -19.65
CA ILE A 15 15.37 -1.80 -19.03
C ILE A 15 15.84 -1.88 -17.57
N PRO A 16 14.97 -1.57 -16.58
CA PRO A 16 15.36 -1.64 -15.19
C PRO A 16 15.90 -3.04 -14.92
N GLN A 17 17.16 -3.12 -14.48
CA GLN A 17 17.73 -4.37 -14.01
C GLN A 17 16.76 -4.94 -12.98
N LYS A 18 16.34 -6.20 -13.16
CA LYS A 18 15.45 -6.90 -12.23
C LYS A 18 16.09 -6.81 -10.84
N LYS A 19 15.61 -5.87 -10.04
CA LYS A 19 15.94 -5.79 -8.62
C LYS A 19 15.55 -7.15 -8.06
N GLU A 20 16.50 -7.80 -7.38
CA GLU A 20 16.25 -9.05 -6.68
C GLU A 20 14.87 -8.99 -6.03
N GLU A 21 14.01 -9.96 -6.32
CA GLU A 21 12.64 -9.98 -5.82
C GLU A 21 12.67 -10.25 -4.31
N THR A 22 13.04 -9.23 -3.52
CA THR A 22 12.85 -9.25 -2.08
C THR A 22 11.35 -9.34 -1.87
N THR A 23 10.90 -10.45 -1.30
CA THR A 23 9.48 -10.65 -1.08
C THR A 23 8.97 -9.62 -0.09
N PHE A 24 7.67 -9.32 -0.11
CA PHE A 24 7.06 -8.45 0.90
C PHE A 24 7.35 -8.95 2.33
N ALA A 25 7.40 -10.27 2.52
CA ALA A 25 7.76 -10.88 3.80
C ALA A 25 9.20 -10.54 4.23
N ASP A 26 10.15 -10.52 3.29
CA ASP A 26 11.53 -10.12 3.57
C ASP A 26 11.63 -8.63 3.93
N PHE A 27 10.91 -7.78 3.20
CA PHE A 27 10.82 -6.35 3.50
C PHE A 27 10.27 -6.09 4.91
N VAL A 28 9.15 -6.74 5.26
CA VAL A 28 8.55 -6.62 6.60
C VAL A 28 9.50 -7.12 7.67
N ARG A 29 10.20 -8.24 7.43
CA ARG A 29 11.19 -8.78 8.38
C ARG A 29 12.34 -7.81 8.61
N GLN A 30 12.88 -7.22 7.54
CA GLN A 30 13.99 -6.27 7.63
C GLN A 30 13.60 -4.94 8.28
N ASN A 31 12.35 -4.49 8.10
CA ASN A 31 11.88 -3.18 8.55
C ASN A 31 10.93 -3.24 9.75
N LYS A 32 10.85 -4.39 10.44
CA LYS A 32 9.85 -4.68 11.48
C LYS A 32 9.74 -3.56 12.53
N GLU A 33 10.87 -3.11 13.07
CA GLU A 33 10.90 -2.08 14.13
C GLU A 33 10.40 -0.73 13.63
N THR A 34 10.80 -0.34 12.41
CA THR A 34 10.36 0.90 11.77
C THR A 34 8.86 0.86 11.51
N LEU A 35 8.36 -0.25 10.96
CA LEU A 35 6.93 -0.45 10.70
C LEU A 35 6.11 -0.42 11.99
N TYR A 36 6.59 -1.10 13.04
CA TYR A 36 5.94 -1.09 14.35
C TYR A 36 5.91 0.31 14.95
N LYS A 37 7.00 1.07 14.85
CA LYS A 37 7.06 2.46 15.34
C LYS A 37 6.05 3.35 14.63
N ILE A 38 5.93 3.24 13.30
CA ILE A 38 4.97 3.99 12.50
C ILE A 38 3.54 3.58 12.85
N ALA A 39 3.27 2.28 12.94
CA ALA A 39 1.96 1.78 13.33
C ALA A 39 1.57 2.31 14.72
N LYS A 40 2.49 2.25 15.69
CA LYS A 40 2.28 2.74 17.04
C LYS A 40 2.05 4.26 17.08
N SER A 41 2.78 5.05 16.28
CA SER A 41 2.56 6.51 16.24
C SER A 41 1.21 6.88 15.63
N ASN A 42 0.69 6.07 14.71
CA ASN A 42 -0.62 6.27 14.09
C ASN A 42 -1.77 5.69 14.93
N THR A 43 -1.46 4.91 15.97
CA THR A 43 -2.47 4.30 16.83
C THR A 43 -2.93 5.31 17.88
N VAL A 44 -4.23 5.58 17.90
CA VAL A 44 -4.84 6.46 18.91
C VAL A 44 -4.96 5.71 20.24
N VAL A 45 -4.53 6.37 21.32
CA VAL A 45 -4.63 5.86 22.70
C VAL A 45 -5.39 6.87 23.57
N ASN A 46 -6.17 6.37 24.53
CA ASN A 46 -6.87 7.21 25.50
C ASN A 46 -5.98 7.55 26.71
N GLU A 47 -6.51 8.35 27.66
CA GLU A 47 -5.79 8.77 28.87
C GLU A 47 -5.33 7.60 29.76
N SER A 48 -6.04 6.46 29.70
CA SER A 48 -5.67 5.23 30.40
C SER A 48 -4.62 4.40 29.66
N GLY A 49 -4.14 4.85 28.51
CA GLY A 49 -3.17 4.14 27.66
C GLY A 49 -3.75 3.00 26.85
N LEU A 50 -5.07 2.91 26.71
CA LEU A 50 -5.75 1.88 25.90
C LEU A 50 -5.91 2.36 24.47
N THR A 51 -5.65 1.47 23.50
CA THR A 51 -5.94 1.71 22.09
C THR A 51 -7.44 1.83 21.88
N VAL A 52 -7.88 2.93 21.26
CA VAL A 52 -9.30 3.22 21.03
C VAL A 52 -9.53 3.72 19.60
N ILE A 53 -10.73 3.46 19.09
CA ILE A 53 -11.22 4.09 17.86
C ILE A 53 -11.89 5.41 18.27
N PRO A 54 -11.43 6.55 17.75
CA PRO A 54 -11.97 7.85 18.13
C PRO A 54 -13.40 8.04 17.60
N LYS A 55 -14.16 8.96 18.22
CA LYS A 55 -15.58 9.10 17.89
C LYS A 55 -15.84 9.70 16.52
N ASP A 56 -14.90 10.53 16.08
CA ASP A 56 -14.81 11.26 14.83
C ASP A 56 -14.03 10.48 13.74
N ASP A 57 -13.73 9.20 13.98
CA ASP A 57 -13.08 8.37 12.98
C ASP A 57 -13.98 8.26 11.73
N PRO A 58 -13.48 8.63 10.53
CA PRO A 58 -14.28 8.65 9.31
C PRO A 58 -14.78 7.27 8.90
N TRP A 59 -14.10 6.21 9.33
CA TRP A 59 -14.44 4.82 9.01
C TRP A 59 -15.35 4.16 10.04
N ARG A 60 -15.75 4.90 11.09
CA ARG A 60 -16.54 4.34 12.18
C ARG A 60 -17.96 3.95 11.78
N ASP A 61 -18.53 4.70 10.86
CA ASP A 61 -19.92 4.55 10.42
C ASP A 61 -20.01 4.00 8.97
N GLU A 62 -18.91 3.50 8.41
CA GLU A 62 -18.88 2.85 7.09
C GLU A 62 -19.55 1.47 7.17
N THR A 63 -20.60 1.27 6.37
CA THR A 63 -21.38 0.02 6.32
C THR A 63 -20.96 -0.90 5.17
N GLU A 64 -20.10 -0.44 4.27
CA GLU A 64 -19.73 -1.13 3.04
C GLU A 64 -19.15 -2.52 3.30
N TRP A 65 -18.35 -2.67 4.36
CA TRP A 65 -17.76 -3.95 4.74
C TRP A 65 -18.77 -4.92 5.35
N ASP A 66 -19.71 -4.40 6.13
CA ASP A 66 -20.79 -5.20 6.72
C ASP A 66 -21.72 -5.73 5.62
N GLU A 67 -22.10 -4.87 4.66
CA GLU A 67 -22.92 -5.23 3.51
C GLU A 67 -22.23 -6.29 2.63
N MET A 68 -20.95 -6.08 2.28
CA MET A 68 -20.16 -7.04 1.52
C MET A 68 -20.10 -8.41 2.23
N TYR A 69 -19.93 -8.42 3.55
CA TYR A 69 -19.86 -9.66 4.33
C TYR A 69 -21.20 -10.40 4.38
N GLU A 70 -22.31 -9.69 4.54
CA GLU A 70 -23.64 -10.30 4.52
C GLU A 70 -23.99 -10.85 3.13
N ASP A 71 -23.54 -10.22 2.05
CA ASP A 71 -23.68 -10.75 0.69
C ASP A 71 -22.84 -12.02 0.46
N LEU A 72 -21.65 -12.11 1.06
CA LEU A 72 -20.84 -13.33 1.01
C LEU A 72 -21.51 -14.51 1.74
N LYS A 73 -22.20 -14.27 2.86
CA LYS A 73 -22.93 -15.31 3.61
C LYS A 73 -24.20 -15.81 2.93
N LYS A 74 -24.83 -14.96 2.12
CA LYS A 74 -26.08 -15.30 1.40
C LYS A 74 -25.82 -16.14 0.14
N LYS A 75 -24.55 -16.31 -0.26
CA LYS A 75 -24.11 -17.22 -1.31
C LYS A 75 -23.90 -18.63 -0.78
#